data_AF-A0A4U9HA54-F1
#
_entry.id   AF-A0A4U9HA54-F1
#
_cell.length_a   1.000
_cell.length_b   1.000
_cell.length_c   1.000
_cell.angle_alpha   90.00
_cell.angle_beta   90.00
_cell.angle_gamma   90.00
#
_symmetry.space_group_name_H-M   'P 1'
#
loop_
_entity.id
_entity.type
_entity.pdbx_description
1 polymer ?
#
loop_
_entity_poly.entity_id
_entity_poly.type
_entity_poly.pdbx_seq_one_letter_code
_entity_poly.pdbx_strand_id
1 'polypeptide(L)'
;MLSETLSSWQVNKYVAINNQLPSVCVDCVWQKVCGGGRHIQRYSSGDDFNRESVYCPSIRKIMSRAASHLIASGVEEDIIMKNLEVNS
;
A
#
# COMPACT_ATOMS: atom_id res chain seq x y z
N MET A 1 -23.38 23.72 4.79
CA MET A 1 -22.42 24.48 3.95
C MET A 1 -21.24 23.58 3.59
N LEU A 2 -20.61 23.70 2.41
CA LEU A 2 -19.49 22.79 2.01
C LEU A 2 -18.35 22.75 3.04
N SER A 3 -18.05 23.89 3.66
CA SER A 3 -17.05 24.03 4.73
C SER A 3 -17.31 23.10 5.92
N GLU A 4 -18.57 23.01 6.37
CA GLU A 4 -18.96 22.15 7.49
C GLU A 4 -18.72 20.67 7.15
N THR A 5 -19.09 20.24 5.93
CA THR A 5 -18.86 18.88 5.45
C THR A 5 -17.37 18.55 5.41
N LEU A 6 -16.54 19.47 4.91
CA LEU A 6 -15.08 19.27 4.85
C LEU A 6 -14.43 19.23 6.25
N SER A 7 -15.02 19.91 7.23
CA SER A 7 -14.57 19.86 8.63
C SER A 7 -15.15 18.69 9.45
N SER A 8 -15.98 17.84 8.85
CA SER A 8 -16.65 16.75 9.54
C SER A 8 -15.67 15.68 10.06
N TRP A 9 -16.08 14.95 11.11
CA TRP A 9 -15.25 13.88 11.68
C TRP A 9 -14.95 12.78 10.66
N GLN A 10 -15.86 12.51 9.72
CA GLN A 10 -15.70 11.51 8.67
C GLN A 10 -14.54 11.88 7.74
N VAL A 11 -14.51 13.14 7.28
CA VAL A 11 -13.44 13.65 6.42
C VAL A 11 -12.12 13.67 7.16
N ASN A 12 -12.10 14.17 8.41
CA ASN A 12 -10.89 14.18 9.24
C ASN A 12 -10.33 12.76 9.46
N LYS A 13 -11.20 11.78 9.74
CA LYS A 13 -10.83 10.37 9.86
C LYS A 13 -10.23 9.85 8.55
N TYR A 14 -10.93 10.04 7.43
CA TYR A 14 -10.49 9.58 6.11
C TYR A 14 -9.14 10.18 5.71
N VAL A 15 -8.90 11.46 5.99
CA VAL A 15 -7.61 12.14 5.74
C VAL A 15 -6.50 11.57 6.62
N ALA A 16 -6.76 11.32 7.91
CA ALA A 16 -5.77 10.76 8.83
C ALA A 16 -5.28 9.35 8.38
N ILE A 17 -6.19 8.54 7.83
CA ILE A 17 -5.88 7.19 7.34
C ILE A 17 -4.96 7.21 6.11
N ASN A 18 -4.93 8.30 5.34
CA ASN A 18 -4.10 8.41 4.14
C ASN A 18 -2.60 8.31 4.43
N ASN A 19 -2.19 8.65 5.65
CA ASN A 19 -0.80 8.56 6.11
C ASN A 19 -0.52 7.29 6.93
N GLN A 20 -1.46 6.34 6.99
CA GLN A 20 -1.34 5.13 7.79
C GLN A 20 -1.26 3.88 6.91
N LEU A 21 -0.12 3.21 7.02
CA LEU A 21 0.09 1.87 6.47
C LEU A 21 -0.52 0.84 7.43
N PRO A 22 -1.25 -0.18 6.96
CA PRO A 22 -1.71 -1.27 7.80
C PRO A 22 -0.52 -1.98 8.45
N SER A 23 -0.67 -2.38 9.71
CA SER A 23 0.35 -3.10 10.48
C SER A 23 0.92 -4.32 9.73
N VAL A 24 0.06 -5.09 9.07
CA VAL A 24 0.43 -6.27 8.25
C VAL A 24 1.28 -5.94 7.01
N CYS A 25 1.37 -4.66 6.61
CA CYS A 25 2.10 -4.23 5.44
C CYS A 25 3.50 -3.65 5.75
N VAL A 26 3.85 -3.43 7.02
CA VAL A 26 5.12 -2.77 7.44
C VAL A 26 6.36 -3.50 6.93
N ASP A 27 6.32 -4.84 6.92
CA ASP A 27 7.45 -5.67 6.47
C ASP A 27 7.29 -6.14 5.00
N CYS A 28 6.34 -5.57 4.27
CA CYS A 28 6.12 -5.94 2.87
C CYS A 28 7.14 -5.24 1.98
N VAL A 29 7.89 -6.01 1.20
CA VAL A 29 8.84 -5.52 0.17
C VAL A 29 8.19 -4.55 -0.84
N TRP A 30 6.87 -4.64 -1.03
CA TRP A 30 6.11 -3.80 -1.94
C TRP A 30 5.48 -2.57 -1.28
N GLN A 31 5.72 -2.31 0.01
CA GLN A 31 5.00 -1.27 0.76
C GLN A 31 5.12 0.12 0.16
N LYS A 32 6.29 0.48 -0.41
CA LYS A 32 6.55 1.79 -1.02
C LYS A 32 5.80 1.97 -2.34
N VAL A 33 5.59 0.88 -3.08
CA VAL A 33 4.89 0.90 -4.38
C VAL A 33 3.37 0.74 -4.19
N CYS A 34 2.95 -0.14 -3.29
CA CYS A 34 1.54 -0.49 -3.09
C CYS A 34 0.83 0.43 -2.08
N GLY A 35 1.55 0.96 -1.08
CA GLY A 35 0.98 1.81 -0.02
C GLY A 35 -0.08 1.12 0.86
N GLY A 36 -0.14 -0.22 0.85
CA GLY A 36 -1.20 -0.99 1.51
C GLY A 36 -2.56 -0.97 0.78
N GLY A 37 -2.64 -0.34 -0.40
CA GLY A 37 -3.86 -0.22 -1.20
C GLY A 37 -4.82 0.89 -0.75
N ARG A 38 -5.96 1.03 -1.46
CA ARG A 38 -6.92 2.12 -1.21
C ARG A 38 -7.78 1.83 0.02
N HIS A 39 -8.19 2.87 0.75
CA HIS A 39 -8.96 2.73 1.99
C HIS A 39 -10.24 1.90 1.84
N ILE A 40 -10.98 2.07 0.73
CA ILE A 40 -12.18 1.29 0.42
C ILE A 40 -11.92 -0.23 0.30
N GLN A 41 -10.69 -0.62 0.00
CA GLN A 41 -10.28 -2.02 -0.14
C GLN A 41 -9.84 -2.65 1.20
N ARG A 42 -9.73 -1.83 2.25
CA ARG A 42 -9.20 -2.22 3.57
C ARG A 42 -10.25 -2.20 4.67
N TYR A 43 -11.35 -1.47 4.47
CA TYR A 43 -12.35 -1.28 5.52
C TYR A 43 -13.00 -2.59 5.95
N SER A 44 -13.06 -2.80 7.26
CA SER A 44 -13.92 -3.80 7.89
C SER A 44 -14.49 -3.24 9.19
N SER A 45 -15.61 -3.79 9.67
CA SER A 45 -16.21 -3.37 10.94
C SER A 45 -15.36 -3.73 12.17
N GLY A 46 -14.47 -4.73 12.07
CA GLY A 46 -13.63 -5.17 13.18
C GLY A 46 -12.34 -4.37 13.35
N ASP A 47 -11.61 -4.18 12.26
CA ASP A 47 -10.26 -3.59 12.27
C ASP A 47 -10.19 -2.20 11.61
N ASP A 48 -11.35 -1.61 11.32
CA ASP A 48 -11.47 -0.35 10.60
C ASP A 48 -10.67 -0.43 9.27
N PHE A 49 -9.67 0.44 9.07
CA PHE A 49 -8.82 0.45 7.87
C PHE A 49 -7.47 -0.27 8.05
N ASN A 50 -7.21 -0.90 9.20
CA ASN A 50 -5.96 -1.59 9.53
C ASN A 50 -5.93 -3.04 9.00
N ARG A 51 -6.24 -3.21 7.71
CA ARG A 51 -6.14 -4.49 7.00
C ARG A 51 -5.39 -4.29 5.70
N GLU A 52 -4.78 -5.37 5.21
CA GLU A 52 -4.33 -5.37 3.82
C GLU A 52 -5.50 -5.16 2.85
N SER A 53 -5.21 -4.60 1.69
CA SER A 53 -6.18 -4.54 0.59
C SER A 53 -6.66 -5.94 0.25
N VAL A 54 -7.96 -6.10 -0.04
CA VAL A 54 -8.51 -7.35 -0.60
C VAL A 54 -7.81 -7.80 -1.90
N TYR A 55 -7.10 -6.90 -2.58
CA TYR A 55 -6.30 -7.21 -3.77
C TYR A 55 -4.83 -7.52 -3.49
N CYS A 56 -4.40 -7.52 -2.22
CA CYS A 56 -3.01 -7.79 -1.83
C CYS A 56 -2.44 -9.06 -2.48
N PRO A 57 -3.13 -10.23 -2.50
CA PRO A 57 -2.61 -11.43 -3.15
C PRO A 57 -2.33 -11.23 -4.65
N SER A 58 -3.24 -10.57 -5.36
CA SER A 58 -3.12 -10.29 -6.80
C SER A 58 -2.01 -9.29 -7.09
N ILE A 59 -1.94 -8.20 -6.32
CA ILE A 59 -0.90 -7.18 -6.46
C ILE A 59 0.48 -7.79 -6.22
N ARG A 60 0.65 -8.58 -5.15
CA ARG A 60 1.91 -9.29 -4.87
C ARG A 60 2.33 -10.16 -6.04
N LYS A 61 1.39 -10.92 -6.62
CA LYS A 61 1.68 -11.78 -7.77
C LYS A 61 2.13 -10.99 -9.01
N ILE A 62 1.43 -9.91 -9.33
CA ILE A 62 1.75 -9.06 -10.48
C ILE A 62 3.12 -8.39 -10.29
N MET A 63 3.36 -7.78 -9.12
CA MET A 63 4.62 -7.09 -8.82
C MET A 63 5.81 -8.06 -8.81
N SER A 64 5.64 -9.25 -8.21
CA SER A 64 6.68 -10.28 -8.24
C SER A 64 6.98 -10.74 -9.66
N ARG A 65 5.96 -10.93 -10.50
CA ARG A 65 6.15 -11.30 -11.90
C ARG A 65 6.85 -10.20 -12.70
N ALA A 66 6.53 -8.94 -12.44
CA ALA A 66 7.18 -7.80 -13.06
C ALA A 66 8.67 -7.73 -12.66
N ALA A 67 8.99 -7.87 -11.37
CA ALA A 67 10.38 -7.89 -10.90
C ALA A 67 11.17 -9.07 -11.49
N SER A 68 10.59 -10.29 -11.51
CA SER A 68 11.22 -11.43 -12.17
C SER A 68 11.45 -11.19 -13.66
N HIS A 69 10.55 -10.48 -14.34
CA HIS A 69 10.73 -10.13 -15.75
C HIS A 69 11.88 -9.14 -15.94
N LEU A 70 11.98 -8.11 -15.09
CA LEU A 70 13.09 -7.14 -15.13
C LEU A 70 14.45 -7.84 -14.94
N ILE A 71 14.55 -8.74 -13.95
CA ILE A 71 15.77 -9.53 -13.72
C ILE A 71 16.11 -10.37 -14.95
N ALA A 72 15.13 -11.09 -15.51
CA ALA A 72 15.33 -11.90 -16.71
C ALA A 72 15.71 -11.07 -17.96
N SER A 73 15.37 -9.78 -17.97
CA SER A 73 15.74 -8.82 -19.02
C SER A 73 17.09 -8.13 -18.79
N GLY A 74 17.83 -8.51 -17.73
CA GLY A 74 19.17 -8.00 -17.45
C GLY A 74 19.22 -6.80 -16.49
N VAL A 75 18.13 -6.50 -15.79
CA VAL A 75 18.15 -5.51 -14.70
C VAL A 75 18.72 -6.17 -13.44
N GLU A 76 19.80 -5.61 -12.91
CA GLU A 76 20.40 -6.07 -11.65
C GLU A 76 19.41 -6.02 -10.49
N GLU A 77 19.36 -7.08 -9.68
CA GLU A 77 18.45 -7.19 -8.53
C GLU A 77 18.68 -6.07 -7.52
N ASP A 78 19.93 -5.67 -7.29
CA ASP A 78 20.30 -4.58 -6.38
C ASP A 78 19.65 -3.24 -6.79
N ILE A 79 19.48 -2.99 -8.08
CA ILE A 79 18.79 -1.78 -8.58
C ILE A 79 17.30 -1.85 -8.20
N ILE A 80 16.68 -3.02 -8.32
CA ILE A 80 15.27 -3.22 -7.94
C ILE A 80 15.11 -3.04 -6.43
N MET A 81 15.94 -3.71 -5.63
CA MET A 81 15.89 -3.66 -4.16
C MET A 81 16.15 -2.25 -3.63
N LYS A 82 17.08 -1.50 -4.25
CA LYS A 82 17.32 -0.09 -3.94
C LYS A 82 16.09 0.78 -4.21
N ASN A 83 15.43 0.60 -5.35
CA ASN A 83 14.22 1.37 -5.69
C ASN A 83 12.99 0.97 -4.86
N LEU A 84 13.00 -0.23 -4.25
CA LEU A 84 11.98 -0.66 -3.29
C LEU A 84 12.31 -0.20 -1.84
N GLU A 85 13.50 0.37 -1.61
CA GLU A 85 13.98 0.81 -0.28
C GLU A 85 14.03 -0.34 0.75
N VAL A 86 14.44 -1.54 0.31
CA VAL A 86 14.44 -2.75 1.17
C VAL A 86 15.81 -2.96 1.86
N ASN A 87 16.87 -2.36 1.33
CA ASN A 87 18.26 -2.48 1.82
C ASN A 87 18.98 -1.11 1.94
N SER A 88 18.22 -0.03 2.17
CA SER A 88 18.77 1.33 2.33
C SER A 88 19.17 1.64 3.77
#